data_AF-A0A927X826-F1
#
_entry.id   AF-A0A927X826-F1
#
_cell.length_a   1.000
_cell.length_b   1.000
_cell.length_c   1.000
_cell.angle_alpha   90.00
_cell.angle_beta   90.00
_cell.angle_gamma   90.00
#
_symmetry.space_group_name_H-M   'P 1'
#
loop_
_entity.id
_entity.type
_entity.pdbx_description
1 polymer ?
#
loop_
_entity_poly.entity_id
_entity_poly.type
_entity_poly.pdbx_seq_one_letter_code
_entity_poly.pdbx_strand_id
1 'polypeptide(L)'
;MDIYTDYGNWKFENHEFINELVKNKSKTISRFTPVIAVVDYLYDKVVDNKSLSQDEEVIFSTGFDYIYDQFHLIKTLLELKFNNNYKELEKYAQTINLLLYINDFQSEALNYPSLKDDIKKLDDLEDKVNTCLDKKENAPDAYFQILNEITDTLFNQNNIEVHTVDQIFYEIALEYEIYEDEEFDIYNAVLNKQIDKTRSKA
;
A
#
# COMPACT_ATOMS: atom_id res chain seq x y z
N MET A 1 6.15 -1.84 -23.88
CA MET A 1 6.89 -2.27 -22.68
C MET A 1 5.94 -3.18 -21.93
N ASP A 2 6.41 -4.32 -21.43
CA ASP A 2 5.55 -5.22 -20.65
C ASP A 2 5.52 -4.78 -19.18
N ILE A 3 4.49 -5.25 -18.45
CA ILE A 3 4.24 -4.86 -17.06
C ILE A 3 5.40 -5.21 -16.12
N TYR A 4 6.19 -6.24 -16.44
CA TYR A 4 7.35 -6.64 -15.66
C TYR A 4 8.52 -5.66 -15.86
N THR A 5 8.74 -5.20 -17.08
CA THR A 5 9.72 -4.16 -17.38
C THR A 5 9.32 -2.84 -16.72
N ASP A 6 8.04 -2.49 -16.75
CA ASP A 6 7.51 -1.30 -16.07
C ASP A 6 7.73 -1.38 -14.56
N TYR A 7 7.49 -2.54 -13.94
CA TYR A 7 7.79 -2.76 -12.52
C TYR A 7 9.28 -2.66 -12.20
N GLY A 8 10.14 -3.24 -13.05
CA GLY A 8 11.59 -3.14 -12.90
C GLY A 8 12.10 -1.69 -12.94
N ASN A 9 11.56 -0.89 -13.87
CA ASN A 9 11.85 0.55 -13.96
C ASN A 9 11.31 1.30 -12.74
N TRP A 10 10.07 1.03 -12.35
CA TRP A 10 9.46 1.63 -11.16
C TRP A 10 10.32 1.36 -9.92
N LYS A 11 10.78 0.13 -9.69
CA LYS A 11 11.68 -0.20 -8.57
C LYS A 11 12.96 0.61 -8.60
N PHE A 12 13.57 0.76 -9.77
CA PHE A 12 14.80 1.54 -9.93
C PHE A 12 14.58 3.02 -9.62
N GLU A 13 13.53 3.62 -10.17
CA GLU A 13 13.17 5.03 -9.95
C GLU A 13 12.74 5.33 -8.51
N ASN A 14 12.15 4.35 -7.82
CA ASN A 14 11.65 4.50 -6.45
C ASN A 14 12.65 4.03 -5.39
N HIS A 15 13.81 3.49 -5.79
CA HIS A 15 14.78 2.87 -4.88
C HIS A 15 15.22 3.81 -3.73
N GLU A 16 15.54 5.07 -4.01
CA GLU A 16 15.96 6.01 -2.97
C GLU A 16 14.83 6.31 -1.97
N PHE A 17 13.62 6.55 -2.48
CA PHE A 17 12.43 6.81 -1.67
C PHE A 17 12.09 5.61 -0.77
N ILE A 18 12.05 4.40 -1.35
CA ILE A 18 11.83 3.15 -0.61
C ILE A 18 12.89 2.99 0.47
N ASN A 19 14.17 3.11 0.13
CA ASN A 19 15.27 2.96 1.08
C ASN A 19 15.19 3.94 2.25
N GLU A 20 14.84 5.20 2.01
CA GLU A 20 14.72 6.18 3.09
C GLU A 20 13.56 5.84 4.04
N LEU A 21 12.41 5.44 3.52
CA LEU A 21 11.27 5.03 4.36
C LEU A 21 11.61 3.78 5.16
N VAL A 22 12.26 2.82 4.51
CA VAL A 22 12.69 1.55 5.08
C VAL A 22 13.74 1.74 6.18
N LYS A 23 14.81 2.50 5.93
CA LYS A 23 15.85 2.82 6.93
C LYS A 23 15.26 3.47 8.19
N ASN A 24 14.21 4.27 7.99
CA ASN A 24 13.53 4.97 9.07
C ASN A 24 12.45 4.13 9.77
N LYS A 25 12.26 2.85 9.37
CA LYS A 25 11.16 1.98 9.83
C LYS A 25 9.82 2.71 9.74
N SER A 26 9.60 3.33 8.58
CA SER A 26 8.48 4.22 8.33
C SER A 26 7.16 3.51 8.61
N LYS A 27 6.35 4.12 9.46
CA LYS A 27 5.01 3.60 9.78
C LYS A 27 4.06 3.77 8.60
N THR A 28 4.34 4.75 7.74
CA THR A 28 3.57 5.08 6.54
C THR A 28 3.59 3.94 5.52
N ILE A 29 4.70 3.19 5.40
CA ILE A 29 4.82 2.16 4.37
C ILE A 29 4.64 0.72 4.84
N SER A 30 4.44 0.52 6.14
CA SER A 30 4.30 -0.79 6.78
C SER A 30 3.20 -1.66 6.17
N ARG A 31 2.11 -1.03 5.70
CA ARG A 31 0.98 -1.71 5.07
C ARG A 31 1.30 -2.29 3.69
N PHE A 32 2.32 -1.77 3.00
CA PHE A 32 2.67 -2.23 1.64
C PHE A 32 3.60 -3.44 1.66
N THR A 33 4.14 -3.81 2.82
CA THR A 33 5.11 -4.90 2.93
C THR A 33 4.61 -6.23 2.36
N PRO A 34 3.40 -6.73 2.69
CA PRO A 34 2.83 -7.92 2.01
C PRO A 34 2.76 -7.78 0.50
N VAL A 35 2.31 -6.63 0.00
CA VAL A 35 2.15 -6.39 -1.44
C VAL A 35 3.50 -6.41 -2.14
N ILE A 36 4.48 -5.66 -1.63
CA ILE A 36 5.84 -5.61 -2.19
C ILE A 36 6.49 -6.99 -2.18
N ALA A 37 6.34 -7.76 -1.09
CA ALA A 37 6.95 -9.07 -0.97
C ALA A 37 6.44 -10.06 -2.02
N VAL A 38 5.12 -10.13 -2.24
CA VAL A 38 4.51 -11.00 -3.24
C VAL A 38 4.87 -10.53 -4.65
N VAL A 39 4.77 -9.23 -4.94
CA VAL A 39 5.09 -8.70 -6.27
C VAL A 39 6.56 -8.92 -6.59
N ASP A 40 7.47 -8.73 -5.63
CA ASP A 40 8.90 -9.05 -5.79
C ASP A 40 9.13 -10.54 -6.03
N TYR A 41 8.44 -11.41 -5.30
CA TYR A 41 8.53 -12.87 -5.48
C TYR A 41 8.08 -13.30 -6.88
N LEU A 42 6.94 -12.79 -7.36
CA LEU A 42 6.43 -13.07 -8.70
C LEU A 42 7.32 -12.47 -9.79
N TYR A 43 7.87 -11.27 -9.57
CA TYR A 43 8.84 -10.67 -10.48
C TYR A 43 10.11 -11.53 -10.61
N ASP A 44 10.67 -11.98 -9.49
CA ASP A 44 11.85 -12.86 -9.48
C ASP A 44 11.57 -14.17 -10.24
N LYS A 45 10.38 -14.75 -10.05
CA LYS A 45 9.93 -15.94 -10.78
C LYS A 45 9.98 -15.71 -12.30
N VAL A 46 9.53 -14.55 -12.78
CA VAL A 46 9.61 -14.14 -14.20
C VAL A 46 11.05 -14.02 -14.68
N VAL A 47 11.90 -13.33 -13.92
CA VAL A 47 13.32 -13.11 -14.27
C VAL A 47 14.10 -14.43 -14.36
N ASP A 48 13.80 -15.40 -13.51
CA ASP A 48 14.51 -16.69 -13.45
C ASP A 48 14.12 -17.68 -14.59
N ASN A 49 13.32 -17.26 -15.57
CA ASN A 49 12.77 -18.01 -16.72
C ASN A 49 11.47 -18.79 -16.46
N LYS A 50 10.73 -18.51 -15.39
CA LYS A 50 9.41 -19.12 -15.18
C LYS A 50 8.32 -18.13 -15.62
N SER A 51 7.44 -18.56 -16.50
CA SER A 51 6.18 -17.85 -16.74
C SER A 51 5.33 -17.88 -15.47
N LEU A 52 4.51 -16.86 -15.28
CA LEU A 52 3.45 -16.86 -14.28
C LEU A 52 2.24 -17.66 -14.80
N SER A 53 1.46 -18.23 -13.89
CA SER A 53 0.10 -18.67 -14.21
C SER A 53 -0.80 -17.46 -14.46
N GLN A 54 -1.96 -17.65 -15.07
CA GLN A 54 -2.92 -16.55 -15.29
C GLN A 54 -3.31 -15.87 -13.97
N ASP A 55 -3.50 -16.64 -12.89
CA ASP A 55 -3.83 -16.09 -11.57
C ASP A 55 -2.66 -15.29 -10.99
N GLU A 56 -1.43 -15.77 -11.16
CA GLU A 56 -0.21 -15.05 -10.76
C GLU A 56 -0.01 -13.76 -11.56
N GLU A 57 -0.35 -13.73 -12.84
CA GLU A 57 -0.32 -12.51 -13.65
C GLU A 57 -1.32 -11.47 -13.14
N VAL A 58 -2.52 -11.90 -12.74
CA VAL A 58 -3.53 -11.03 -12.12
C VAL A 58 -3.03 -10.50 -10.77
N ILE A 59 -2.52 -11.37 -9.89
CA ILE A 59 -1.95 -10.98 -8.60
C ILE A 59 -0.81 -9.96 -8.80
N PHE A 60 0.09 -10.24 -9.74
CA PHE A 60 1.19 -9.32 -10.05
C PHE A 60 0.68 -7.95 -10.51
N SER A 61 -0.24 -7.93 -11.48
CA SER A 61 -0.79 -6.68 -12.02
C SER A 61 -1.50 -5.87 -10.95
N THR A 62 -2.41 -6.48 -10.20
CA THR A 62 -3.17 -5.81 -9.14
C THR A 62 -2.27 -5.28 -8.04
N GLY A 63 -1.25 -6.06 -7.65
CA GLY A 63 -0.30 -5.63 -6.63
C GLY A 63 0.59 -4.47 -7.12
N PHE A 64 1.03 -4.52 -8.38
CA PHE A 64 1.83 -3.45 -8.95
C PHE A 64 1.03 -2.15 -9.10
N ASP A 65 -0.19 -2.21 -9.65
CA ASP A 65 -1.06 -1.04 -9.79
C ASP A 65 -1.30 -0.38 -8.42
N TYR A 66 -1.60 -1.19 -7.41
CA TYR A 66 -1.77 -0.72 -6.03
C TYR A 66 -0.52 -0.02 -5.49
N ILE A 67 0.65 -0.66 -5.60
CA ILE A 67 1.91 -0.07 -5.15
C ILE A 67 2.20 1.24 -5.89
N TYR A 68 1.99 1.28 -7.20
CA TYR A 68 2.25 2.43 -8.03
C TYR A 68 1.42 3.65 -7.58
N ASP A 69 0.11 3.48 -7.45
CA ASP A 69 -0.81 4.56 -7.08
C ASP A 69 -0.56 5.07 -5.65
N GLN A 70 -0.38 4.15 -4.70
CA GLN A 70 -0.18 4.51 -3.29
C GLN A 70 1.16 5.21 -3.08
N PHE A 71 2.23 4.75 -3.74
CA PHE A 71 3.52 5.43 -3.69
C PHE A 71 3.48 6.80 -4.37
N HIS A 72 2.73 6.93 -5.47
CA HIS A 72 2.53 8.22 -6.12
C HIS A 72 1.82 9.21 -5.18
N LEU A 73 0.78 8.78 -4.47
CA LEU A 73 0.10 9.59 -3.47
C LEU A 73 1.04 10.02 -2.33
N ILE A 74 1.82 9.08 -1.76
CA ILE A 74 2.73 9.41 -0.65
C ILE A 74 3.83 10.38 -1.12
N LYS A 75 4.38 10.18 -2.32
CA LYS A 75 5.36 11.12 -2.92
C LYS A 75 4.74 12.50 -3.14
N THR A 76 3.51 12.57 -3.63
CA THR A 76 2.77 13.82 -3.80
C THR A 76 2.58 14.54 -2.46
N LEU A 77 2.21 13.82 -1.39
CA LEU A 77 2.12 14.39 -0.05
C LEU A 77 3.48 14.89 0.45
N LEU A 78 4.54 14.09 0.25
CA LEU A 78 5.90 14.44 0.63
C LEU A 78 6.36 15.74 -0.04
N GLU A 79 6.13 15.87 -1.35
CA GLU A 79 6.51 17.03 -2.13
C GLU A 79 5.67 18.26 -1.77
N LEU A 80 4.33 18.13 -1.82
CA LEU A 80 3.43 19.28 -1.74
C LEU A 80 3.12 19.75 -0.32
N LYS A 81 3.03 18.84 0.66
CA LYS A 81 2.65 19.16 2.05
C LYS A 81 3.86 19.19 3.00
N PHE A 82 4.89 18.39 2.70
CA PHE A 82 6.05 18.22 3.58
C PHE A 82 7.38 18.70 3.00
N ASN A 83 7.40 19.34 1.83
CA ASN A 83 8.61 19.92 1.21
C ASN A 83 9.80 18.94 1.16
N ASN A 84 9.56 17.68 0.79
CA ASN A 84 10.55 16.60 0.77
C ASN A 84 11.18 16.24 2.13
N ASN A 85 10.52 16.59 3.24
CA ASN A 85 10.98 16.26 4.59
C ASN A 85 10.37 14.95 5.12
N TYR A 86 11.08 13.83 4.91
CA TYR A 86 10.68 12.51 5.40
C TYR A 86 10.40 12.45 6.90
N LYS A 87 11.22 13.14 7.72
CA LYS A 87 11.03 13.14 9.18
C LYS A 87 9.74 13.84 9.59
N GLU A 88 9.29 14.81 8.80
CA GLU A 88 8.03 15.51 9.05
C GLU A 88 6.85 14.65 8.60
N LEU A 89 6.93 14.04 7.41
CA LEU A 89 5.94 13.08 6.92
C LEU A 89 5.67 11.97 7.93
N GLU A 90 6.71 11.39 8.52
CA GLU A 90 6.58 10.31 9.52
C GLU A 90 5.88 10.73 10.82
N LYS A 91 5.88 12.02 11.18
CA LYS A 91 5.10 12.50 12.35
C LYS A 91 3.59 12.38 12.12
N TYR A 92 3.17 12.34 10.86
CA TYR A 92 1.79 12.27 10.43
C TYR A 92 1.41 10.91 9.83
N ALA A 93 2.27 9.89 9.98
CA ALA A 93 2.06 8.56 9.40
C ALA A 93 0.69 7.96 9.73
N GLN A 94 0.16 8.18 10.95
CA GLN A 94 -1.19 7.71 11.32
C GLN A 94 -2.27 8.36 10.45
N THR A 95 -2.18 9.66 10.24
CA THR A 95 -3.14 10.43 9.42
C THR A 95 -3.02 10.08 7.95
N ILE A 96 -1.79 9.87 7.47
CA ILE A 96 -1.54 9.42 6.10
C ILE A 96 -2.12 8.02 5.91
N ASN A 97 -1.87 7.08 6.83
CA ASN A 97 -2.46 5.74 6.75
C ASN A 97 -3.98 5.77 6.75
N LEU A 98 -4.60 6.64 7.55
CA LEU A 98 -6.05 6.85 7.49
C LEU A 98 -6.51 7.32 6.11
N LEU A 99 -5.82 8.28 5.50
CA LEU A 99 -6.11 8.73 4.14
C LEU A 99 -5.99 7.60 3.11
N LEU A 100 -4.94 6.78 3.22
CA LEU A 100 -4.72 5.65 2.33
C LEU A 100 -5.83 4.59 2.48
N TYR A 101 -6.30 4.30 3.70
CA TYR A 101 -7.44 3.42 3.91
C TYR A 101 -8.75 3.97 3.30
N ILE A 102 -9.01 5.28 3.45
CA ILE A 102 -10.18 5.92 2.85
C ILE A 102 -10.17 5.74 1.33
N ASN A 103 -9.03 5.99 0.68
CA ASN A 103 -8.86 5.79 -0.76
C ASN A 103 -9.10 4.34 -1.20
N ASP A 104 -8.66 3.36 -0.41
CA ASP A 104 -8.87 1.95 -0.70
C ASP A 104 -10.36 1.59 -0.64
N PHE A 105 -11.08 2.07 0.37
CA PHE A 105 -12.52 1.85 0.48
C PHE A 105 -13.33 2.61 -0.58
N GLN A 106 -12.91 3.81 -0.98
CA GLN A 106 -13.52 4.53 -2.10
C GLN A 106 -13.34 3.74 -3.40
N SER A 107 -12.14 3.25 -3.66
CA SER A 107 -11.81 2.43 -4.84
C SER A 107 -12.65 1.16 -4.88
N GLU A 108 -12.78 0.47 -3.75
CA GLU A 108 -13.61 -0.73 -3.66
C GLU A 108 -15.10 -0.42 -3.81
N ALA A 109 -15.60 0.65 -3.18
CA ALA A 109 -17.00 1.03 -3.31
C ALA A 109 -17.40 1.36 -4.77
N LEU A 110 -16.48 1.89 -5.58
CA LEU A 110 -16.71 2.15 -7.00
C LEU A 110 -16.96 0.88 -7.84
N ASN A 111 -16.52 -0.29 -7.36
CA ASN A 111 -16.81 -1.57 -7.99
C ASN A 111 -18.29 -1.98 -7.83
N TYR A 112 -19.05 -1.32 -6.95
CA TYR A 112 -20.46 -1.62 -6.69
C TYR A 112 -21.35 -0.42 -7.05
N PRO A 113 -22.06 -0.47 -8.20
CA PRO A 113 -22.93 0.63 -8.62
C PRO A 113 -24.00 1.04 -7.60
N SER A 114 -24.40 0.12 -6.71
CA SER A 114 -25.38 0.37 -5.64
C SER A 114 -24.86 1.27 -4.52
N LEU A 115 -23.53 1.40 -4.37
CA LEU A 115 -22.92 2.19 -3.29
C LEU A 115 -22.57 3.62 -3.71
N LYS A 116 -22.77 3.97 -4.98
CA LYS A 116 -22.27 5.22 -5.57
C LYS A 116 -22.75 6.48 -4.85
N ASP A 117 -23.98 6.49 -4.35
CA ASP A 117 -24.54 7.63 -3.61
C ASP A 117 -24.04 7.71 -2.16
N ASP A 118 -23.55 6.61 -1.60
CA ASP A 118 -23.04 6.52 -0.23
C ASP A 118 -21.51 6.78 -0.12
N ILE A 119 -20.78 6.73 -1.24
CA ILE A 119 -19.34 7.08 -1.33
C ILE A 119 -19.07 8.49 -0.79
N LYS A 120 -20.04 9.40 -0.92
CA LYS A 120 -19.93 10.78 -0.42
C LYS A 120 -19.49 10.86 1.06
N LYS A 121 -19.87 9.89 1.89
CA LYS A 121 -19.44 9.86 3.30
C LYS A 121 -17.93 9.65 3.45
N LEU A 122 -17.33 8.85 2.56
CA LEU A 122 -15.89 8.66 2.49
C LEU A 122 -15.21 9.94 1.97
N ASP A 123 -15.76 10.57 0.92
CA ASP A 123 -15.25 11.85 0.40
C ASP A 123 -15.24 12.94 1.49
N ASP A 124 -16.35 13.07 2.24
CA ASP A 124 -16.48 14.03 3.35
C ASP A 124 -15.48 13.74 4.49
N LEU A 125 -15.08 12.48 4.69
CA LEU A 125 -14.05 12.11 5.65
C LEU A 125 -12.65 12.39 5.10
N GLU A 126 -12.40 12.09 3.83
CA GLU A 126 -11.17 12.39 3.10
C GLU A 126 -10.83 13.88 3.18
N ASP A 127 -11.80 14.77 2.91
CA ASP A 127 -11.65 16.22 3.00
C ASP A 127 -11.22 16.69 4.41
N LYS A 128 -11.78 16.06 5.46
CA LYS A 128 -11.41 16.37 6.84
C LYS A 128 -9.99 15.91 7.15
N VAL A 129 -9.60 14.73 6.69
CA VAL A 129 -8.24 14.20 6.86
C VAL A 129 -7.23 15.07 6.11
N ASN A 130 -7.54 15.46 4.87
CA ASN A 130 -6.72 16.39 4.09
C ASN A 130 -6.55 17.75 4.79
N THR A 131 -7.62 18.27 5.40
CA THR A 131 -7.57 19.50 6.20
C THR A 131 -6.63 19.36 7.41
N CYS A 132 -6.61 18.21 8.09
CA CYS A 132 -5.65 17.93 9.17
C CYS A 132 -4.21 17.95 8.65
N LEU A 133 -3.95 17.31 7.51
CA LEU A 133 -2.62 17.30 6.89
C LEU A 133 -2.17 18.70 6.46
N ASP A 134 -3.07 19.53 5.91
CA ASP A 134 -2.77 20.93 5.54
C ASP A 134 -2.39 21.79 6.74
N LYS A 135 -3.06 21.55 7.88
CA LYS A 135 -2.74 22.19 9.16
C LYS A 135 -1.52 21.59 9.86
N LYS A 136 -0.98 20.49 9.32
CA LYS A 136 0.10 19.70 9.94
C LYS A 136 -0.30 19.24 11.35
N GLU A 137 -1.49 18.66 11.44
CA GLU A 137 -2.06 18.07 12.65
C GLU A 137 -2.40 16.60 12.39
N ASN A 138 -2.28 15.76 13.42
CA ASN A 138 -2.79 14.39 13.30
C ASN A 138 -4.33 14.40 13.38
N ALA A 139 -4.96 13.59 12.53
CA ALA A 139 -6.39 13.34 12.63
C ALA A 139 -6.71 12.76 14.02
N PRO A 140 -7.83 13.16 14.64
CA PRO A 140 -8.29 12.56 15.89
C PRO A 140 -8.50 11.04 15.73
N ASP A 141 -8.19 10.26 16.76
CA ASP A 141 -8.41 8.80 16.76
C ASP A 141 -9.86 8.40 16.42
N ALA A 142 -10.82 9.26 16.80
CA ALA A 142 -12.23 9.08 16.46
C ALA A 142 -12.49 8.96 14.95
N TYR A 143 -11.62 9.47 14.08
CA TYR A 143 -11.80 9.35 12.63
C TYR A 143 -11.64 7.91 12.13
N PHE A 144 -10.84 7.08 12.80
CA PHE A 144 -10.80 5.64 12.50
C PHE A 144 -12.11 4.96 12.87
N GLN A 145 -12.76 5.38 13.95
CA GLN A 145 -14.08 4.86 14.31
C GLN A 145 -15.14 5.30 13.30
N ILE A 146 -15.10 6.56 12.86
CA ILE A 146 -15.99 7.07 11.81
C ILE A 146 -15.78 6.28 10.51
N LEU A 147 -14.53 6.00 10.13
CA LEU A 147 -14.23 5.16 8.97
C LEU A 147 -14.88 3.79 9.11
N ASN A 148 -14.69 3.11 10.25
CA ASN A 148 -15.29 1.80 10.51
C ASN A 148 -16.82 1.83 10.42
N GLU A 149 -17.47 2.85 10.99
CA GLU A 149 -18.93 3.01 10.91
C GLU A 149 -19.42 3.21 9.47
N ILE A 150 -18.67 3.99 8.67
CA ILE A 150 -18.96 4.20 7.26
C ILE A 150 -18.81 2.88 6.50
N THR A 151 -17.70 2.16 6.67
CA THR A 151 -17.44 0.89 5.98
C THR A 151 -18.40 -0.22 6.39
N ASP A 152 -18.78 -0.30 7.66
CA ASP A 152 -19.82 -1.23 8.14
C ASP A 152 -21.17 -0.96 7.47
N THR A 153 -21.52 0.32 7.32
CA THR A 153 -22.76 0.71 6.64
C THR A 153 -22.69 0.43 5.14
N LEU A 154 -21.56 0.71 4.51
CA LEU A 154 -21.36 0.53 3.07
C LEU A 154 -21.34 -0.95 2.68
N PHE A 155 -20.58 -1.76 3.40
CA PHE A 155 -20.25 -3.12 2.96
C PHE A 155 -21.04 -4.16 3.74
N ASN A 156 -20.93 -4.16 5.08
CA ASN A 156 -21.55 -5.19 5.92
C ASN A 156 -23.09 -5.17 5.84
N GLN A 157 -23.72 -4.00 5.89
CA GLN A 157 -25.19 -3.90 5.77
C GLN A 157 -25.70 -4.28 4.38
N ASN A 158 -24.84 -4.23 3.36
CA ASN A 158 -25.14 -4.64 1.99
C ASN A 158 -24.70 -6.09 1.70
N ASN A 159 -24.23 -6.84 2.71
CA ASN A 159 -23.66 -8.19 2.58
C ASN A 159 -22.51 -8.28 1.57
N ILE A 160 -21.68 -7.25 1.51
CA ILE A 160 -20.46 -7.20 0.70
C ILE A 160 -19.29 -7.50 1.63
N GLU A 161 -18.58 -8.58 1.37
CA GLU A 161 -17.35 -8.91 2.08
C GLU A 161 -16.21 -8.12 1.44
N VAL A 162 -15.55 -7.27 2.22
CA VAL A 162 -14.43 -6.46 1.77
C VAL A 162 -13.18 -6.85 2.52
N HIS A 163 -12.15 -7.19 1.76
CA HIS A 163 -10.79 -7.38 2.24
C HIS A 163 -9.92 -6.28 1.64
N THR A 164 -9.07 -5.67 2.46
CA THR A 164 -8.13 -4.68 1.93
C THR A 164 -7.05 -5.38 1.10
N VAL A 165 -6.44 -4.65 0.17
CA VAL A 165 -5.35 -5.20 -0.66
C VAL A 165 -4.21 -5.71 0.22
N ASP A 166 -3.88 -5.02 1.32
CA ASP A 166 -2.85 -5.50 2.25
C ASP A 166 -3.19 -6.84 2.93
N GLN A 167 -4.47 -7.09 3.24
CA GLN A 167 -4.93 -8.36 3.81
C GLN A 167 -4.85 -9.50 2.79
N ILE A 168 -5.38 -9.28 1.59
CA ILE A 168 -5.34 -10.27 0.50
C ILE A 168 -3.89 -10.68 0.19
N PHE A 169 -2.99 -9.70 0.06
CA PHE A 169 -1.59 -9.96 -0.23
C PHE A 169 -0.84 -10.59 0.93
N TYR A 170 -1.26 -10.35 2.18
CA TYR A 170 -0.70 -11.05 3.33
C TYR A 170 -1.06 -12.54 3.29
N GLU A 171 -2.32 -12.88 2.98
CA GLU A 171 -2.76 -14.28 2.83
C GLU A 171 -2.02 -14.98 1.68
N ILE A 172 -1.88 -14.31 0.53
CA ILE A 172 -1.11 -14.83 -0.61
C ILE A 172 0.36 -15.05 -0.22
N ALA A 173 0.95 -14.15 0.56
CA ALA A 173 2.33 -14.31 1.01
C ALA A 173 2.51 -15.52 1.93
N LEU A 174 1.52 -15.84 2.76
CA LEU A 174 1.51 -17.07 3.56
C LEU A 174 1.37 -18.31 2.67
N GLU A 175 0.47 -18.27 1.68
CA GLU A 175 0.27 -19.40 0.74
C GLU A 175 1.55 -19.72 -0.06
N TYR A 176 2.31 -18.70 -0.45
CA TYR A 176 3.59 -18.88 -1.13
C TYR A 176 4.77 -19.17 -0.18
N GLU A 177 4.53 -19.32 1.11
CA GLU A 177 5.58 -19.51 2.14
C GLU A 177 6.65 -18.40 2.09
N ILE A 178 6.25 -17.18 1.71
CA ILE A 178 7.12 -16.00 1.70
C ILE A 178 7.39 -15.53 3.13
N TYR A 179 6.40 -15.71 4.01
CA TYR A 179 6.49 -15.48 5.44
C TYR A 179 6.48 -16.81 6.19
N GLU A 180 7.38 -16.97 7.16
CA GLU A 180 7.29 -18.04 8.16
C GLU A 180 6.41 -17.56 9.32
N ASP A 181 5.49 -18.42 9.81
CA ASP A 181 4.43 -18.14 10.81
C ASP A 181 4.88 -17.42 12.11
N GLU A 182 6.19 -17.25 12.36
CA GLU A 182 6.74 -16.62 13.56
C GLU A 182 7.69 -15.42 13.31
N GLU A 183 7.99 -15.02 12.06
CA GLU A 183 8.81 -13.83 11.80
C GLU A 183 7.97 -12.54 11.74
N PHE A 184 7.66 -12.01 12.93
CA PHE A 184 7.08 -10.67 13.12
C PHE A 184 8.06 -9.52 12.79
N ASP A 185 9.00 -9.72 11.85
CA ASP A 185 9.90 -8.67 11.36
C ASP A 185 9.89 -8.62 9.83
N ILE A 186 8.67 -8.51 9.30
CA ILE A 186 8.32 -8.29 7.89
C ILE A 186 9.15 -7.15 7.27
N TYR A 187 9.56 -6.16 8.09
CA TYR A 187 10.48 -5.10 7.70
C TYR A 187 11.85 -5.64 7.26
N ASN A 188 12.44 -6.58 8.01
CA ASN A 188 13.78 -7.11 7.74
C ASN A 188 13.81 -8.11 6.58
N ALA A 189 12.75 -8.89 6.36
CA ALA A 189 12.71 -9.88 5.27
C ALA A 189 12.73 -9.22 3.86
N VAL A 190 11.98 -8.13 3.69
CA VAL A 190 11.97 -7.33 2.45
C VAL A 190 13.28 -6.52 2.31
N LEU A 191 13.81 -5.97 3.43
CA LEU A 191 15.10 -5.28 3.48
C LEU A 191 16.29 -6.15 3.09
N ASN A 192 16.37 -7.35 3.65
CA ASN A 192 17.52 -8.23 3.50
C ASN A 192 17.59 -8.78 2.07
N LYS A 193 16.45 -9.13 1.44
CA LYS A 193 16.41 -9.49 0.02
C LYS A 193 16.84 -8.34 -0.90
N GLN A 194 16.55 -7.09 -0.54
CA GLN A 194 16.95 -5.92 -1.35
C GLN A 194 18.43 -5.56 -1.19
N ILE A 195 19.01 -5.69 0.01
CA ILE A 195 20.44 -5.43 0.29
C ILE A 195 21.35 -6.52 -0.30
N ASP A 196 20.96 -7.80 -0.23
CA ASP A 196 21.82 -8.91 -0.70
C ASP A 196 21.92 -8.96 -2.23
N LYS A 197 20.86 -8.56 -2.96
CA LYS A 197 20.90 -8.47 -4.42
C LYS A 197 21.83 -7.36 -4.93
N THR A 198 21.99 -6.25 -4.21
CA THR A 198 22.93 -5.17 -4.59
C THR A 198 24.40 -5.57 -4.34
N ARG A 199 24.67 -6.44 -3.36
CA ARG A 199 26.01 -6.95 -3.07
C ARG A 199 26.46 -8.07 -4.00
N SER A 200 25.54 -8.84 -4.56
CA SER A 200 25.86 -9.91 -5.53
C SER A 200 26.20 -9.42 -6.95
N LYS A 201 25.95 -8.13 -7.25
CA LYS A 201 26.22 -7.47 -8.54
C LYS A 201 27.34 -6.41 -8.49
N ALA A 202 28.14 -6.39 -7.41
CA ALA A 202 29.31 -5.51 -7.26
C ALA A 202 30.63 -6.29 -7.33
#